data_AF-A0A420T456-F1
#
_entry.id   AF-A0A420T456-F1
#
_cell.length_a   1.000
_cell.length_b   1.000
_cell.length_c   1.000
_cell.angle_alpha   90.00
_cell.angle_beta   90.00
_cell.angle_gamma   90.00
#
_symmetry.space_group_name_H-M   'P 1'
#
loop_
_entity.id
_entity.type
_entity.pdbx_description
1 polymer ?
#
loop_
_entity_poly.entity_id
_entity_poly.type
_entity_poly.pdbx_seq_one_letter_code
_entity_poly.pdbx_strand_id
1 'polypeptide(L)'
;MRLLLREFIITKDSLGEEYNLEELKAQAERNFDRGLQTFELMTVPSFENVLAITAAVLKIQNEAAPVLARSLVNAGLSHCQMMGYHREVTYQKDQSGFADNKRRLFWTLYVFDKTNSLHFGNASRIQDFEVDAHYPAIPDDPAEKPWTELFRLAVRLAKIQGLIFDKLYSVAGLQSPAVDRRQWIDALVTDMHQWRYELDHMDGSTVRFAEILKLSKTHWDIMYYSTLTILLRAPAMPGVGTDMTSQCFQAARLSLQSHLRAFSGYGGDKMLSKADYIDWALHNSSFTPFVVIFLHSIAASSLEDVELLEQVVTTFRSARDINIGAEKLYQICSTFSRLARRMVESRNTSVGMYDQNNDTLQVAGVSENDPLTWTDMAVLPSEQQAGTDGFADFLTDDMTNILADWINGQPPASDMFAMDFGE
;
A
#
# COMPACT_ATOMS: atom_id res chain seq x y z
N MET A 1 11.22 -1.80 21.66
CA MET A 1 12.58 -2.25 22.05
C MET A 1 13.48 -2.49 20.84
N ARG A 2 13.14 -3.36 19.88
CA ARG A 2 13.94 -3.56 18.64
C ARG A 2 14.24 -2.26 17.87
N LEU A 3 13.21 -1.44 17.60
CA LEU A 3 13.38 -0.18 16.88
C LEU A 3 14.20 0.85 17.68
N LEU A 4 13.95 0.96 18.98
CA LEU A 4 14.72 1.83 19.89
C LEU A 4 16.19 1.41 20.04
N LEU A 5 16.47 0.11 20.21
CA LEU A 5 17.85 -0.39 20.29
C LEU A 5 18.56 -0.21 18.95
N ARG A 6 17.87 -0.46 17.84
CA ARG A 6 18.38 -0.19 16.50
C ARG A 6 18.69 1.30 16.32
N GLU A 7 17.79 2.18 16.75
CA GLU A 7 18.00 3.62 16.73
C GLU A 7 19.23 4.00 17.54
N PHE A 8 19.35 3.54 18.79
CA PHE A 8 20.51 3.78 19.64
C PHE A 8 21.83 3.28 19.04
N ILE A 9 21.81 2.12 18.38
CA ILE A 9 22.97 1.58 17.65
C ILE A 9 23.34 2.53 16.50
N ILE A 10 22.37 2.95 15.69
CA ILE A 10 22.60 3.80 14.52
C ILE A 10 23.04 5.21 14.94
N THR A 11 22.43 5.78 15.98
CA THR A 11 22.76 7.11 16.50
C THR A 11 23.99 7.11 17.41
N LYS A 12 24.61 5.95 17.64
CA LYS A 12 25.75 5.76 18.55
C LYS A 12 25.47 6.37 19.93
N ASP A 13 24.33 5.99 20.49
CA ASP A 13 23.95 6.42 21.83
C ASP A 13 25.00 5.99 22.87
N SER A 14 25.19 6.82 23.90
CA SER A 14 26.10 6.56 25.02
C SER A 14 25.88 5.20 25.70
N LEU A 15 24.67 4.65 25.66
CA LEU A 15 24.37 3.31 26.18
C LEU A 15 25.17 2.21 25.49
N GLY A 16 25.63 2.43 24.26
CA GLY A 16 26.50 1.50 23.53
C GLY A 16 27.91 1.37 24.12
N GLU A 17 28.34 2.30 24.98
CA GLU A 17 29.61 2.23 25.69
C GLU A 17 29.54 1.29 26.92
N GLU A 18 28.35 1.14 27.50
CA GLU A 18 28.12 0.35 28.71
C GLU A 18 27.54 -1.04 28.42
N TYR A 19 26.75 -1.18 27.36
CA TYR A 19 26.04 -2.41 27.02
C TYR A 19 26.28 -2.87 25.59
N ASN A 20 26.32 -4.19 25.38
CA ASN A 20 26.32 -4.79 24.05
C ASN A 20 24.90 -4.69 23.44
N LEU A 21 24.58 -3.52 22.86
CA LEU A 21 23.26 -3.24 22.31
C LEU A 21 22.84 -4.22 21.18
N GLU A 22 23.79 -4.74 20.40
CA GLU A 22 23.53 -5.72 19.34
C GLU A 22 23.05 -7.06 19.92
N GLU A 23 23.72 -7.54 20.97
CA GLU A 23 23.31 -8.77 21.65
C GLU A 23 21.96 -8.61 22.35
N LEU A 24 21.73 -7.47 23.01
CA LEU A 24 20.45 -7.14 23.63
C LEU A 24 19.33 -7.05 22.59
N LYS A 25 19.59 -6.45 21.44
CA LYS A 25 18.65 -6.39 20.32
C LYS A 25 18.29 -7.80 19.84
N ALA A 26 19.29 -8.66 19.60
CA ALA A 26 19.07 -10.02 19.15
C ALA A 26 18.31 -10.86 20.20
N GLN A 27 18.59 -10.67 21.49
CA GLN A 27 17.85 -11.33 22.57
C GLN A 27 16.42 -10.84 22.67
N ALA A 28 16.19 -9.52 22.54
CA ALA A 28 14.87 -8.93 22.52
C ALA A 28 14.03 -9.46 21.34
N GLU A 29 14.63 -9.61 20.16
CA GLU A 29 14.00 -10.21 18.97
C GLU A 29 13.58 -11.66 19.24
N ARG A 30 14.47 -12.50 19.77
CA ARG A 30 14.14 -13.90 20.11
C ARG A 30 13.01 -14.02 21.14
N ASN A 31 13.03 -13.18 22.17
CA ASN A 31 11.99 -13.19 23.19
C ASN A 31 10.65 -12.72 22.63
N PHE A 32 10.67 -11.71 21.76
CA PHE A 32 9.48 -11.22 21.08
C PHE A 32 8.86 -12.29 20.18
N ASP A 33 9.67 -12.98 19.38
CA ASP A 33 9.20 -14.04 18.48
C ASP A 33 8.62 -15.24 19.24
N ARG A 34 9.22 -15.59 20.39
CA ARG A 34 8.64 -16.59 21.30
C ARG A 34 7.32 -16.13 21.91
N GLY A 35 7.23 -14.86 22.30
CA GLY A 35 5.99 -14.27 22.82
C GLY A 35 4.86 -14.28 21.79
N LEU A 36 5.19 -14.07 20.51
CA LEU A 36 4.23 -14.10 19.41
C LEU A 36 3.55 -15.46 19.20
N GLN A 37 4.20 -16.53 19.63
CA GLN A 37 3.65 -17.89 19.53
C GLN A 37 2.69 -18.22 20.68
N THR A 38 2.50 -17.33 21.64
CA THR A 38 1.61 -17.57 22.78
C THR A 38 0.15 -17.30 22.42
N PHE A 39 -0.74 -18.22 22.84
CA PHE A 39 -2.18 -18.07 22.61
C PHE A 39 -2.78 -16.86 23.35
N GLU A 40 -2.22 -16.51 24.51
CA GLU A 40 -2.67 -15.39 25.34
C GLU A 40 -2.57 -14.06 24.59
N LEU A 41 -1.53 -13.88 23.78
CA LEU A 41 -1.33 -12.67 23.00
C LEU A 41 -2.54 -12.37 22.09
N MET A 42 -3.15 -13.41 21.53
CA MET A 42 -4.30 -13.26 20.62
C MET A 42 -5.64 -13.16 21.36
N THR A 43 -5.72 -13.68 22.58
CA THR A 43 -7.00 -13.95 23.24
C THR A 43 -7.29 -13.12 24.48
N VAL A 44 -6.27 -12.54 25.12
CA VAL A 44 -6.43 -11.75 26.35
C VAL A 44 -6.26 -10.26 26.02
N PRO A 45 -7.33 -9.44 26.10
CA PRO A 45 -7.20 -8.00 25.93
C PRO A 45 -6.47 -7.37 27.11
N SER A 46 -5.32 -6.76 26.83
CA SER A 46 -4.57 -5.94 27.78
C SER A 46 -3.81 -4.85 27.02
N PHE A 47 -3.34 -3.82 27.75
CA PHE A 47 -2.50 -2.79 27.15
C PHE A 47 -1.22 -3.38 26.57
N GLU A 48 -0.59 -4.29 27.31
CA GLU A 48 0.65 -4.99 26.96
C GLU A 48 0.47 -5.84 25.71
N ASN A 49 -0.64 -6.58 25.60
CA ASN A 49 -0.92 -7.42 24.43
C ASN A 49 -1.22 -6.57 23.20
N VAL A 50 -1.98 -5.47 23.32
CA VAL A 50 -2.18 -4.55 22.18
C VAL A 50 -0.87 -3.91 21.73
N LEU A 51 -0.01 -3.52 22.67
CA LEU A 51 1.32 -2.99 22.36
C LEU A 51 2.19 -4.04 21.66
N ALA A 52 2.22 -5.27 22.16
CA ALA A 52 2.97 -6.37 21.57
C ALA A 52 2.44 -6.74 20.17
N ILE A 53 1.12 -6.84 19.99
CA ILE A 53 0.49 -7.06 18.68
C ILE A 53 0.82 -5.92 17.71
N THR A 54 0.74 -4.66 18.15
CA THR A 54 1.05 -3.52 17.29
C THR A 54 2.52 -3.54 16.86
N ALA A 55 3.44 -3.84 17.78
CA ALA A 55 4.85 -4.05 17.45
C ALA A 55 5.05 -5.24 16.50
N ALA A 56 4.21 -6.28 16.61
CA ALA A 56 4.28 -7.46 15.78
C ALA A 56 3.80 -7.19 14.36
N VAL A 57 2.72 -6.43 14.20
CA VAL A 57 2.26 -5.93 12.91
C VAL A 57 3.40 -5.15 12.25
N LEU A 58 3.99 -4.18 12.94
CA LEU A 58 5.14 -3.42 12.42
C LEU A 58 6.36 -4.29 12.05
N LYS A 59 6.56 -5.43 12.74
CA LYS A 59 7.64 -6.39 12.44
C LYS A 59 7.31 -7.28 11.25
N ILE A 60 6.13 -7.92 11.26
CA ILE A 60 5.72 -8.98 10.32
C ILE A 60 5.30 -8.40 8.96
N GLN A 61 4.98 -7.10 8.90
CA GLN A 61 4.91 -6.38 7.63
C GLN A 61 6.14 -6.60 6.73
N ASN A 62 7.29 -6.90 7.34
CA ASN A 62 8.56 -7.10 6.65
C ASN A 62 8.82 -8.58 6.24
N GLU A 63 7.95 -9.53 6.60
CA GLU A 63 8.23 -10.97 6.51
C GLU A 63 7.38 -11.71 5.44
N ALA A 64 6.78 -10.98 4.49
CA ALA A 64 5.95 -11.56 3.42
C ALA A 64 4.82 -12.51 3.91
N ALA A 65 4.28 -12.26 5.11
CA ALA A 65 3.22 -13.06 5.73
C ALA A 65 1.91 -12.25 5.89
N PRO A 66 1.23 -11.88 4.79
CA PRO A 66 0.08 -10.97 4.82
C PRO A 66 -1.11 -11.53 5.60
N VAL A 67 -1.33 -12.85 5.57
CA VAL A 67 -2.39 -13.51 6.35
C VAL A 67 -2.16 -13.39 7.85
N LEU A 68 -0.92 -13.60 8.30
CA LEU A 68 -0.54 -13.43 9.70
C LEU A 68 -0.65 -11.97 10.13
N ALA A 69 -0.16 -11.03 9.32
CA ALA A 69 -0.26 -9.60 9.58
C ALA A 69 -1.74 -9.18 9.74
N ARG A 70 -2.62 -9.62 8.85
CA ARG A 70 -4.08 -9.38 8.96
C ARG A 70 -4.67 -9.99 10.23
N SER A 71 -4.30 -11.22 10.57
CA SER A 71 -4.79 -11.88 11.78
C SER A 71 -4.41 -11.12 13.04
N LEU A 72 -3.17 -10.63 13.11
CA LEU A 72 -2.68 -9.78 14.21
C LEU A 72 -3.41 -8.44 14.27
N VAL A 73 -3.58 -7.75 13.14
CA VAL A 73 -4.36 -6.50 13.08
C VAL A 73 -5.78 -6.72 13.61
N ASN A 74 -6.45 -7.80 13.17
CA ASN A 74 -7.79 -8.14 13.63
C ASN A 74 -7.86 -8.43 15.14
N ALA A 75 -6.89 -9.17 15.68
CA ALA A 75 -6.82 -9.45 17.11
C ALA A 75 -6.58 -8.17 17.92
N GLY A 76 -5.61 -7.34 17.52
CA GLY A 76 -5.31 -6.08 18.17
C GLY A 76 -6.49 -5.10 18.15
N LEU A 77 -7.22 -5.02 17.03
CA LEU A 77 -8.44 -4.23 16.93
C LEU A 77 -9.56 -4.79 17.80
N SER A 78 -9.74 -6.11 17.85
CA SER A 78 -10.70 -6.75 18.74
C SER A 78 -10.40 -6.41 20.21
N HIS A 79 -9.13 -6.43 20.60
CA HIS A 79 -8.71 -6.02 21.94
C HIS A 79 -8.97 -4.54 22.20
N CYS A 80 -8.67 -3.66 21.24
CA CYS A 80 -8.99 -2.24 21.33
C CYS A 80 -10.49 -1.99 21.45
N GLN A 81 -11.33 -2.77 20.77
CA GLN A 81 -12.79 -2.69 20.88
C GLN A 81 -13.26 -3.13 22.27
N MET A 82 -12.79 -4.29 22.76
CA MET A 82 -13.14 -4.81 24.08
C MET A 82 -12.72 -3.88 25.22
N MET A 83 -11.57 -3.20 25.07
CA MET A 83 -11.09 -2.21 26.06
C MET A 83 -11.63 -0.79 25.81
N GLY A 84 -12.44 -0.58 24.78
CA GLY A 84 -13.07 0.71 24.49
C GLY A 84 -12.15 1.78 23.89
N TYR A 85 -10.97 1.44 23.36
CA TYR A 85 -10.01 2.43 22.81
C TYR A 85 -10.55 3.18 21.57
N HIS A 86 -11.53 2.60 20.87
CA HIS A 86 -12.24 3.29 19.79
C HIS A 86 -13.19 4.40 20.27
N ARG A 87 -13.40 4.53 21.59
CA ARG A 87 -14.35 5.47 22.19
C ARG A 87 -13.71 6.55 23.05
N GLU A 88 -14.16 7.79 22.92
CA GLU A 88 -13.62 8.92 23.67
C GLU A 88 -13.88 8.83 25.17
N VAL A 89 -15.02 8.27 25.56
CA VAL A 89 -15.41 8.08 26.97
C VAL A 89 -14.37 7.26 27.76
N THR A 90 -13.62 6.39 27.09
CA THR A 90 -12.56 5.58 27.69
C THR A 90 -11.40 6.46 28.16
N TYR A 91 -11.01 7.43 27.33
CA TYR A 91 -9.89 8.34 27.65
C TYR A 91 -10.25 9.36 28.73
N GLN A 92 -11.50 9.83 28.75
CA GLN A 92 -11.97 10.76 29.79
C GLN A 92 -11.93 10.16 31.20
N LYS A 93 -12.06 8.83 31.30
CA LYS A 93 -12.04 8.07 32.56
C LYS A 93 -10.67 7.45 32.85
N ASP A 94 -9.70 7.63 31.96
CA ASP A 94 -8.40 6.99 32.08
C ASP A 94 -7.54 7.66 33.16
N GLN A 95 -7.19 6.88 34.18
CA GLN A 95 -6.32 7.30 35.28
C GLN A 95 -4.95 6.62 35.25
N SER A 96 -4.67 5.82 34.22
CA SER A 96 -3.45 4.99 34.16
C SER A 96 -2.22 5.74 33.68
N GLY A 97 -2.36 7.01 33.24
CA GLY A 97 -1.28 7.79 32.64
C GLY A 97 -0.87 7.35 31.22
N PHE A 98 -1.57 6.37 30.64
CA PHE A 98 -1.26 5.81 29.31
C PHE A 98 -2.32 6.17 28.25
N ALA A 99 -3.20 7.14 28.52
CA ALA A 99 -4.31 7.49 27.63
C ALA A 99 -3.85 7.80 26.20
N ASP A 100 -2.81 8.61 26.02
CA ASP A 100 -2.29 8.94 24.68
C ASP A 100 -1.66 7.72 23.99
N ASN A 101 -0.97 6.85 24.73
CA ASN A 101 -0.42 5.61 24.20
C ASN A 101 -1.52 4.66 23.71
N LYS A 102 -2.57 4.45 24.51
CA LYS A 102 -3.75 3.65 24.12
C LYS A 102 -4.40 4.20 22.84
N ARG A 103 -4.49 5.52 22.73
CA ARG A 103 -5.00 6.22 21.55
C ARG A 103 -4.13 6.00 20.32
N ARG A 104 -2.81 6.13 20.46
CA ARG A 104 -1.85 5.86 19.38
C ARG A 104 -1.89 4.40 18.93
N LEU A 105 -2.05 3.45 19.86
CA LEU A 105 -2.18 2.03 19.54
C LEU A 105 -3.42 1.75 18.69
N PHE A 106 -4.59 2.25 19.13
CA PHE A 106 -5.84 2.10 18.36
C PHE A 106 -5.70 2.70 16.96
N TRP A 107 -5.25 3.94 16.84
CA TRP A 107 -5.13 4.61 15.55
C TRP A 107 -4.07 3.98 14.63
N THR A 108 -3.00 3.41 15.19
CA THR A 108 -2.01 2.65 14.41
C THR A 108 -2.64 1.41 13.78
N LEU A 109 -3.35 0.60 14.59
CA LEU A 109 -4.03 -0.60 14.09
C LEU A 109 -5.17 -0.25 13.12
N TYR A 110 -5.87 0.86 13.35
CA TYR A 110 -6.88 1.39 12.43
C TYR A 110 -6.28 1.72 11.05
N VAL A 111 -5.12 2.39 11.02
CA VAL A 111 -4.42 2.70 9.76
C VAL A 111 -4.12 1.42 8.98
N PHE A 112 -3.61 0.39 9.66
CA PHE A 112 -3.34 -0.89 9.01
C PHE A 112 -4.61 -1.57 8.51
N ASP A 113 -5.69 -1.59 9.29
CA ASP A 113 -6.96 -2.19 8.87
C ASP A 113 -7.55 -1.54 7.61
N LYS A 114 -7.61 -0.20 7.55
CA LYS A 114 -8.12 0.50 6.37
C LYS A 114 -7.21 0.36 5.15
N THR A 115 -5.89 0.46 5.34
CA THR A 115 -4.92 0.27 4.26
C THR A 115 -5.02 -1.14 3.69
N ASN A 116 -5.08 -2.14 4.57
CA ASN A 116 -5.24 -3.55 4.20
C ASN A 116 -6.59 -3.82 3.54
N SER A 117 -7.66 -3.16 3.98
CA SER A 117 -8.99 -3.29 3.38
C SER A 117 -8.96 -2.88 1.90
N LEU A 118 -8.38 -1.72 1.60
CA LEU A 118 -8.25 -1.22 0.24
C LEU A 118 -7.29 -2.08 -0.60
N HIS A 119 -6.14 -2.44 -0.05
CA HIS A 119 -5.17 -3.25 -0.78
C HIS A 119 -5.72 -4.65 -1.01
N PHE A 120 -6.04 -5.41 0.04
CA PHE A 120 -6.44 -6.83 0.02
C PHE A 120 -7.88 -7.10 -0.40
N GLY A 121 -8.69 -6.08 -0.67
CA GLY A 121 -10.06 -6.28 -1.14
C GLY A 121 -11.03 -6.86 -0.13
N ASN A 122 -10.75 -6.69 1.15
CA ASN A 122 -11.58 -7.21 2.23
C ASN A 122 -12.21 -6.06 3.00
N ALA A 123 -13.42 -6.26 3.54
CA ALA A 123 -14.03 -5.26 4.40
C ALA A 123 -13.19 -5.01 5.66
N SER A 124 -13.02 -3.73 6.00
CA SER A 124 -12.39 -3.29 7.24
C SER A 124 -13.17 -3.81 8.46
N ARG A 125 -12.44 -4.26 9.49
CA ARG A 125 -13.06 -4.73 10.73
C ARG A 125 -13.70 -3.58 11.51
N ILE A 126 -13.06 -2.41 11.51
CA ILE A 126 -13.59 -1.24 12.22
C ILE A 126 -14.60 -0.51 11.35
N GLN A 127 -15.79 -0.30 11.92
CA GLN A 127 -16.83 0.51 11.32
C GLN A 127 -16.76 1.95 11.85
N ASP A 128 -16.60 2.93 10.96
CA ASP A 128 -16.32 4.31 11.35
C ASP A 128 -17.44 4.95 12.18
N PHE A 129 -18.68 4.48 12.03
CA PHE A 129 -19.81 4.95 12.83
C PHE A 129 -19.73 4.55 14.32
N GLU A 130 -18.87 3.60 14.67
CA GLU A 130 -18.63 3.19 16.06
C GLU A 130 -17.49 3.98 16.73
N VAL A 131 -16.70 4.73 15.95
CA VAL A 131 -15.48 5.39 16.40
C VAL A 131 -15.74 6.86 16.72
N ASP A 132 -15.62 7.24 17.99
CA ASP A 132 -15.64 8.64 18.43
C ASP A 132 -14.35 9.08 19.15
N ALA A 133 -13.33 8.21 19.23
CA ALA A 133 -12.01 8.58 19.74
C ALA A 133 -11.44 9.79 18.98
N HIS A 134 -10.89 10.77 19.70
CA HIS A 134 -10.18 11.88 19.08
C HIS A 134 -8.77 11.46 18.62
N TYR A 135 -8.14 12.29 17.79
CA TYR A 135 -6.74 12.11 17.43
C TYR A 135 -5.79 12.38 18.62
N PRO A 136 -4.56 11.81 18.63
CA PRO A 136 -3.55 12.14 19.65
C PRO A 136 -3.26 13.63 19.69
N ALA A 137 -3.08 14.22 20.87
CA ALA A 137 -2.82 15.66 21.01
C ALA A 137 -1.49 16.03 20.35
N ILE A 138 -1.46 17.14 19.60
CA ILE A 138 -0.20 17.66 19.06
C ILE A 138 0.56 18.30 20.22
N PRO A 139 1.80 17.87 20.49
CA PRO A 139 2.61 18.47 21.55
C PRO A 139 3.05 19.89 21.16
N ASP A 140 3.28 20.75 22.15
CA ASP A 140 3.83 22.10 21.93
C ASP A 140 5.33 22.07 21.57
N ASP A 141 6.02 20.96 21.89
CA ASP A 141 7.43 20.77 21.55
C ASP A 141 7.63 20.75 20.03
N PRO A 142 8.33 21.75 19.45
CA PRO A 142 8.60 21.81 18.00
C PRO A 142 9.36 20.59 17.47
N ALA A 143 10.12 19.90 18.33
CA ALA A 143 10.86 18.71 17.94
C ALA A 143 9.97 17.47 17.72
N GLU A 144 8.79 17.42 18.34
CA GLU A 144 7.86 16.28 18.33
C GLU A 144 6.57 16.56 17.54
N LYS A 145 6.21 17.84 17.43
CA LYS A 145 5.00 18.29 16.75
C LYS A 145 4.86 17.71 15.33
N PRO A 146 5.87 17.77 14.44
CA PRO A 146 5.75 17.28 13.07
C PRO A 146 5.49 15.76 12.99
N TRP A 147 6.04 14.97 13.91
CA TRP A 147 5.77 13.52 13.98
C TRP A 147 4.32 13.22 14.32
N THR A 148 3.74 13.98 15.26
CA THR A 148 2.34 13.80 15.63
C THR A 148 1.39 14.34 14.56
N GLU A 149 1.73 15.43 13.89
CA GLU A 149 0.99 15.92 12.71
C GLU A 149 1.01 14.90 11.57
N LEU A 150 2.17 14.30 11.28
CA LEU A 150 2.29 13.25 10.29
C LEU A 150 1.47 12.00 10.64
N PHE A 151 1.46 11.60 11.92
CA PHE A 151 0.62 10.50 12.37
C PHE A 151 -0.88 10.80 12.21
N ARG A 152 -1.32 12.04 12.47
CA ARG A 152 -2.70 12.46 12.20
C ARG A 152 -3.03 12.41 10.71
N LEU A 153 -2.10 12.83 9.84
CA LEU A 153 -2.26 12.70 8.39
C LEU A 153 -2.35 11.23 7.98
N ALA A 154 -1.55 10.33 8.56
CA ALA A 154 -1.65 8.89 8.30
C ALA A 154 -3.05 8.35 8.59
N VAL A 155 -3.64 8.71 9.73
CA VAL A 155 -5.00 8.33 10.11
C VAL A 155 -6.04 8.88 9.14
N ARG A 156 -5.87 10.12 8.66
CA ARG A 156 -6.77 10.72 7.67
C ARG A 156 -6.68 10.04 6.31
N LEU A 157 -5.49 9.70 5.85
CA LEU A 157 -5.33 8.93 4.61
C LEU A 157 -6.01 7.56 4.74
N ALA A 158 -5.85 6.89 5.88
CA ALA A 158 -6.53 5.62 6.15
C ALA A 158 -8.07 5.75 6.11
N LYS A 159 -8.64 6.86 6.62
CA LYS A 159 -10.08 7.14 6.46
C LYS A 159 -10.49 7.27 5.00
N ILE A 160 -9.71 8.02 4.21
CA ILE A 160 -9.94 8.15 2.76
C ILE A 160 -9.88 6.77 2.09
N GLN A 161 -8.86 5.96 2.39
CA GLN A 161 -8.72 4.60 1.85
C GLN A 161 -9.89 3.69 2.20
N GLY A 162 -10.40 3.77 3.44
CA GLY A 162 -11.61 3.07 3.87
C GLY A 162 -12.83 3.46 3.03
N LEU A 163 -13.04 4.76 2.80
CA LEU A 163 -14.13 5.26 1.96
C LEU A 163 -13.99 4.86 0.49
N ILE A 164 -12.76 4.86 -0.05
CA ILE A 164 -12.48 4.35 -1.40
C ILE A 164 -12.97 2.90 -1.50
N PHE A 165 -12.56 2.05 -0.54
CA PHE A 165 -13.01 0.66 -0.53
C PHE A 165 -14.53 0.57 -0.41
N ASP A 166 -15.12 1.16 0.63
CA ASP A 166 -16.54 1.02 0.95
C ASP A 166 -17.45 1.53 -0.17
N LYS A 167 -17.11 2.66 -0.81
CA LYS A 167 -17.97 3.34 -1.78
C LYS A 167 -17.72 2.94 -3.22
N LEU A 168 -16.53 2.43 -3.55
CA LEU A 168 -16.13 2.20 -4.94
C LEU A 168 -15.77 0.75 -5.25
N TYR A 169 -15.29 -0.03 -4.27
CA TYR A 169 -14.79 -1.39 -4.49
C TYR A 169 -15.54 -2.48 -3.71
N SER A 170 -16.29 -2.12 -2.66
CA SER A 170 -17.17 -3.06 -1.97
C SER A 170 -18.30 -3.51 -2.89
N VAL A 171 -18.92 -4.66 -2.59
CA VAL A 171 -20.09 -5.16 -3.32
C VAL A 171 -21.19 -4.09 -3.39
N ALA A 172 -21.47 -3.41 -2.28
CA ALA A 172 -22.46 -2.34 -2.24
C ALA A 172 -22.03 -1.10 -3.06
N GLY A 173 -20.73 -0.76 -3.04
CA GLY A 173 -20.18 0.32 -3.86
C GLY A 173 -20.30 0.04 -5.36
N LEU A 174 -19.91 -1.16 -5.80
CA LEU A 174 -20.02 -1.61 -7.20
C LEU A 174 -21.47 -1.66 -7.69
N GLN A 175 -22.43 -1.94 -6.80
CA GLN A 175 -23.87 -1.92 -7.12
C GLN A 175 -24.50 -0.53 -7.04
N SER A 176 -23.79 0.48 -6.52
CA SER A 176 -24.34 1.83 -6.40
C SER A 176 -24.54 2.49 -7.78
N PRO A 177 -25.49 3.43 -7.92
CA PRO A 177 -25.66 4.20 -9.15
C PRO A 177 -24.36 4.89 -9.58
N ALA A 178 -24.10 4.95 -10.89
CA ALA A 178 -22.90 5.58 -11.43
C ALA A 178 -22.73 7.04 -11.01
N VAL A 179 -23.85 7.77 -10.90
CA VAL A 179 -23.85 9.17 -10.46
C VAL A 179 -23.32 9.30 -9.02
N ASP A 180 -23.71 8.39 -8.13
CA ASP A 180 -23.27 8.40 -6.73
C ASP A 180 -21.78 8.06 -6.63
N ARG A 181 -21.33 7.05 -7.39
CA ARG A 181 -19.89 6.71 -7.44
C ARG A 181 -19.04 7.86 -7.98
N ARG A 182 -19.50 8.55 -9.03
CA ARG A 182 -18.77 9.72 -9.57
C ARG A 182 -18.67 10.84 -8.54
N GLN A 183 -19.75 11.13 -7.80
CA GLN A 183 -19.72 12.09 -6.71
C GLN A 183 -18.71 11.70 -5.62
N TRP A 184 -18.66 10.42 -5.26
CA TRP A 184 -17.65 9.92 -4.32
C TRP A 184 -16.23 10.05 -4.86
N ILE A 185 -15.99 9.75 -6.13
CA ILE A 185 -14.67 9.93 -6.76
C ILE A 185 -14.24 11.41 -6.68
N ASP A 186 -15.10 12.33 -7.10
CA ASP A 186 -14.80 13.77 -7.11
C ASP A 186 -14.51 14.31 -5.70
N ALA A 187 -15.32 13.88 -4.71
CA ALA A 187 -15.14 14.25 -3.31
C ALA A 187 -13.81 13.70 -2.74
N LEU A 188 -13.52 12.42 -2.97
CA LEU A 188 -12.32 11.78 -2.45
C LEU A 188 -11.05 12.31 -3.14
N VAL A 189 -11.10 12.69 -4.42
CA VAL A 189 -9.99 13.35 -5.13
C VAL A 189 -9.70 14.71 -4.48
N THR A 190 -10.75 15.46 -4.14
CA THR A 190 -10.63 16.73 -3.42
C THR A 190 -9.97 16.52 -2.05
N ASP A 191 -10.42 15.53 -1.28
CA ASP A 191 -9.85 15.18 0.03
C ASP A 191 -8.39 14.75 -0.06
N MET A 192 -8.03 13.98 -1.10
CA MET A 192 -6.64 13.60 -1.39
C MET A 192 -5.78 14.83 -1.65
N HIS A 193 -6.21 15.75 -2.51
CA HIS A 193 -5.47 17.00 -2.78
C HIS A 193 -5.31 17.87 -1.53
N GLN A 194 -6.34 17.95 -0.69
CA GLN A 194 -6.26 18.65 0.59
C GLN A 194 -5.24 17.99 1.53
N TRP A 195 -5.26 16.65 1.63
CA TRP A 195 -4.28 15.90 2.40
C TRP A 195 -2.85 16.17 1.91
N ARG A 196 -2.64 16.22 0.58
CA ARG A 196 -1.34 16.51 -0.02
C ARG A 196 -0.86 17.91 0.33
N TYR A 197 -1.74 18.90 0.22
CA TYR A 197 -1.45 20.27 0.58
C TYR A 197 -0.92 20.37 2.02
N GLU A 198 -1.57 19.70 2.96
CA GLU A 198 -1.15 19.72 4.37
C GLU A 198 0.20 19.04 4.61
N LEU A 199 0.50 17.93 3.93
CA LEU A 199 1.80 17.28 4.00
C LEU A 199 2.94 18.20 3.50
N ASP A 200 2.68 18.89 2.39
CA ASP A 200 3.66 19.80 1.76
C ASP A 200 3.90 21.04 2.63
N HIS A 201 2.89 21.51 3.38
CA HIS A 201 2.98 22.69 4.25
C HIS A 201 3.37 22.37 5.71
N MET A 202 3.62 21.10 6.04
CA MET A 202 4.11 20.72 7.37
C MET A 202 5.55 21.19 7.57
N ASP A 203 5.75 22.05 8.58
CA ASP A 203 7.07 22.55 9.00
C ASP A 203 7.84 21.47 9.76
N GLY A 204 8.87 20.91 9.11
CA GLY A 204 9.79 19.94 9.70
C GLY A 204 11.15 20.51 10.06
N SER A 205 11.32 21.84 10.08
CA SER A 205 12.64 22.49 10.20
C SER A 205 13.35 22.24 11.54
N THR A 206 12.57 22.04 12.61
CA THR A 206 13.07 21.84 13.99
C THR A 206 12.80 20.44 14.52
N VAL A 207 12.31 19.53 13.68
CA VAL A 207 11.91 18.18 14.11
C VAL A 207 13.12 17.36 14.57
N ARG A 208 12.93 16.55 15.62
CA ARG A 208 13.91 15.52 15.97
C ARG A 208 14.00 14.50 14.85
N PHE A 209 15.22 14.14 14.45
CA PHE A 209 15.48 13.22 13.33
C PHE A 209 14.95 13.74 11.98
N ALA A 210 15.27 15.00 11.64
CA ALA A 210 14.84 15.65 10.39
C ALA A 210 15.14 14.83 9.13
N GLU A 211 16.25 14.09 9.08
CA GLU A 211 16.57 13.20 7.96
C GLU A 211 15.56 12.05 7.82
N ILE A 212 15.13 11.45 8.95
CA ILE A 212 14.09 10.41 8.96
C ILE A 212 12.76 11.00 8.54
N LEU A 213 12.40 12.21 9.00
CA LEU A 213 11.16 12.86 8.56
C LEU A 213 11.18 13.12 7.05
N LYS A 214 12.29 13.63 6.52
CA LYS A 214 12.46 13.87 5.08
C LYS A 214 12.31 12.57 4.29
N LEU A 215 12.92 11.49 4.76
CA LEU A 215 12.81 10.18 4.14
C LEU A 215 11.37 9.65 4.24
N SER A 216 10.69 9.83 5.38
CA SER A 216 9.28 9.49 5.58
C SER A 216 8.37 10.25 4.61
N LYS A 217 8.60 11.54 4.34
CA LYS A 217 7.81 12.29 3.36
C LYS A 217 7.86 11.65 1.95
N THR A 218 9.01 11.13 1.52
CA THR A 218 9.12 10.41 0.24
C THR A 218 8.29 9.11 0.22
N HIS A 219 8.11 8.46 1.37
CA HIS A 219 7.21 7.31 1.49
C HIS A 219 5.75 7.70 1.36
N TRP A 220 5.38 8.83 1.98
CA TRP A 220 4.05 9.37 1.87
C TRP A 220 3.71 9.80 0.44
N ASP A 221 4.69 10.21 -0.38
CA ASP A 221 4.49 10.38 -1.82
C ASP A 221 4.01 9.08 -2.49
N ILE A 222 4.67 7.95 -2.19
CA ILE A 222 4.30 6.64 -2.74
C ILE A 222 2.86 6.27 -2.32
N MET A 223 2.54 6.39 -1.03
CA MET A 223 1.19 6.10 -0.51
C MET A 223 0.12 6.95 -1.17
N TYR A 224 0.40 8.24 -1.30
CA TYR A 224 -0.51 9.21 -1.88
C TYR A 224 -0.81 8.90 -3.35
N TYR A 225 0.23 8.79 -4.17
CA TYR A 225 0.04 8.56 -5.61
C TYR A 225 -0.49 7.16 -5.90
N SER A 226 -0.11 6.15 -5.12
CA SER A 226 -0.66 4.79 -5.24
C SER A 226 -2.16 4.78 -4.91
N THR A 227 -2.57 5.40 -3.79
CA THR A 227 -3.98 5.52 -3.40
C THR A 227 -4.77 6.34 -4.41
N LEU A 228 -4.21 7.46 -4.90
CA LEU A 228 -4.85 8.30 -5.91
C LEU A 228 -5.04 7.55 -7.23
N THR A 229 -4.07 6.71 -7.62
CA THR A 229 -4.21 5.85 -8.81
C THR A 229 -5.36 4.85 -8.63
N ILE A 230 -5.47 4.20 -7.47
CA ILE A 230 -6.59 3.28 -7.18
C ILE A 230 -7.93 4.02 -7.22
N LEU A 231 -8.00 5.23 -6.68
CA LEU A 231 -9.20 6.07 -6.72
C LEU A 231 -9.59 6.47 -8.15
N LEU A 232 -8.64 7.00 -8.94
CA LEU A 232 -8.90 7.46 -10.30
C LEU A 232 -9.19 6.31 -11.28
N ARG A 233 -8.80 5.08 -10.94
CA ARG A 233 -9.13 3.86 -11.66
C ARG A 233 -10.52 3.31 -11.31
N ALA A 234 -11.16 3.75 -10.23
CA ALA A 234 -12.41 3.13 -9.78
C ALA A 234 -13.48 3.14 -10.89
N PRO A 235 -14.23 2.02 -11.08
CA PRO A 235 -15.21 1.93 -12.15
C PRO A 235 -16.35 2.93 -11.93
N ALA A 236 -16.44 3.94 -12.81
CA ALA A 236 -17.48 4.96 -12.69
C ALA A 236 -18.88 4.42 -13.07
N MET A 237 -18.98 3.44 -13.97
CA MET A 237 -20.24 2.89 -14.51
C MET A 237 -20.32 1.38 -14.28
N PRO A 238 -21.48 0.79 -13.91
CA PRO A 238 -21.60 -0.67 -13.74
C PRO A 238 -21.57 -1.33 -15.12
N GLY A 239 -20.83 -2.44 -15.27
CA GLY A 239 -20.74 -3.19 -16.53
C GLY A 239 -20.02 -2.50 -17.69
N VAL A 240 -19.49 -1.28 -17.49
CA VAL A 240 -18.57 -0.63 -18.43
C VAL A 240 -17.17 -0.83 -17.88
N GLY A 241 -16.23 -1.15 -18.78
CA GLY A 241 -14.82 -1.30 -18.42
C GLY A 241 -14.24 -0.05 -17.76
N THR A 242 -13.05 -0.21 -17.18
CA THR A 242 -12.38 0.90 -16.50
C THR A 242 -11.86 1.92 -17.51
N ASP A 243 -12.39 3.15 -17.46
CA ASP A 243 -11.85 4.28 -18.19
C ASP A 243 -10.64 4.84 -17.42
N MET A 244 -9.44 4.59 -17.93
CA MET A 244 -8.23 5.22 -17.40
C MET A 244 -8.00 6.55 -18.11
N THR A 245 -7.97 7.63 -17.34
CA THR A 245 -7.75 8.98 -17.84
C THR A 245 -6.28 9.39 -17.73
N SER A 246 -5.92 10.49 -18.41
CA SER A 246 -4.62 11.14 -18.28
C SER A 246 -4.21 11.42 -16.83
N GLN A 247 -5.17 11.79 -15.98
CA GLN A 247 -4.93 11.99 -14.55
C GLN A 247 -4.53 10.69 -13.84
N CYS A 248 -5.17 9.57 -14.19
CA CYS A 248 -4.82 8.24 -13.66
C CYS A 248 -3.39 7.85 -14.08
N PHE A 249 -3.04 8.04 -15.35
CA PHE A 249 -1.69 7.79 -15.84
C PHE A 249 -0.65 8.68 -15.16
N GLN A 250 -0.94 9.97 -14.99
CA GLN A 250 -0.04 10.90 -14.30
C GLN A 250 0.17 10.50 -12.83
N ALA A 251 -0.90 10.16 -12.11
CA ALA A 251 -0.79 9.67 -10.73
C ALA A 251 0.05 8.39 -10.66
N ALA A 252 -0.16 7.46 -11.59
CA ALA A 252 0.59 6.21 -11.65
C ALA A 252 2.09 6.44 -11.92
N ARG A 253 2.43 7.33 -12.88
CA ARG A 253 3.83 7.72 -13.16
C ARG A 253 4.49 8.33 -11.93
N LEU A 254 3.81 9.26 -11.27
CA LEU A 254 4.32 9.91 -10.06
C LEU A 254 4.52 8.90 -8.92
N SER A 255 3.67 7.89 -8.80
CA SER A 255 3.86 6.78 -7.85
C SER A 255 5.16 6.01 -8.12
N LEU A 256 5.37 5.59 -9.37
CA LEU A 256 6.58 4.84 -9.78
C LEU A 256 7.86 5.69 -9.65
N GLN A 257 7.82 6.96 -10.04
CA GLN A 257 8.92 7.89 -9.84
C GLN A 257 9.21 8.12 -8.35
N SER A 258 8.19 8.10 -7.49
CA SER A 258 8.37 8.20 -6.04
C SER A 258 9.07 6.98 -5.45
N HIS A 259 8.82 5.77 -5.99
CA HIS A 259 9.62 4.58 -5.66
C HIS A 259 11.09 4.76 -6.01
N LEU A 260 11.42 5.29 -7.20
CA LEU A 260 12.80 5.54 -7.60
C LEU A 260 13.49 6.58 -6.70
N ARG A 261 12.80 7.68 -6.40
CA ARG A 261 13.27 8.72 -5.47
C ARG A 261 13.48 8.17 -4.07
N ALA A 262 12.53 7.39 -3.55
CA ALA A 262 12.67 6.72 -2.26
C ALA A 262 13.88 5.78 -2.27
N PHE A 263 13.97 4.82 -3.19
CA PHE A 263 15.06 3.84 -3.26
C PHE A 263 16.45 4.48 -3.30
N SER A 264 16.64 5.55 -4.08
CA SER A 264 17.91 6.31 -4.11
C SER A 264 18.22 7.03 -2.79
N GLY A 265 17.18 7.34 -2.03
CA GLY A 265 17.26 7.84 -0.66
C GLY A 265 17.86 6.84 0.33
N TYR A 266 17.82 5.54 0.05
CA TYR A 266 18.28 4.46 0.96
C TYR A 266 19.66 3.88 0.59
N GLY A 267 20.39 3.40 1.61
CA GLY A 267 21.71 2.76 1.49
C GLY A 267 22.92 3.70 1.63
N GLY A 268 24.11 3.13 1.79
CA GLY A 268 25.38 3.86 2.05
C GLY A 268 25.61 4.15 3.54
N ASP A 269 26.25 5.28 3.87
CA ASP A 269 26.44 5.82 5.24
C ASP A 269 25.14 6.35 5.90
N LYS A 270 23.96 5.94 5.40
CA LYS A 270 22.65 6.46 5.81
C LYS A 270 22.02 5.58 6.89
N MET A 271 21.14 6.18 7.71
CA MET A 271 20.45 5.47 8.82
C MET A 271 19.61 4.25 8.38
N LEU A 272 19.10 4.23 7.15
CA LEU A 272 18.28 3.13 6.64
C LEU A 272 18.89 2.47 5.40
N SER A 273 18.84 1.13 5.39
CA SER A 273 19.36 0.26 4.36
C SER A 273 18.38 0.10 3.20
N LYS A 274 18.85 -0.32 2.02
CA LYS A 274 17.95 -0.66 0.92
C LYS A 274 16.96 -1.78 1.26
N ALA A 275 17.29 -2.66 2.20
CA ALA A 275 16.35 -3.66 2.70
C ALA A 275 15.16 -3.01 3.40
N ASP A 276 15.39 -1.97 4.23
CA ASP A 276 14.32 -1.24 4.90
C ASP A 276 13.35 -0.55 3.93
N TYR A 277 13.87 -0.05 2.80
CA TYR A 277 13.01 0.47 1.74
C TYR A 277 12.13 -0.61 1.13
N ILE A 278 12.72 -1.77 0.82
CA ILE A 278 11.99 -2.86 0.17
C ILE A 278 10.90 -3.37 1.10
N ASP A 279 11.26 -3.64 2.36
CA ASP A 279 10.33 -4.09 3.38
C ASP A 279 9.13 -3.14 3.49
N TRP A 280 9.38 -1.83 3.45
CA TRP A 280 8.32 -0.82 3.49
C TRP A 280 7.52 -0.72 2.18
N ALA A 281 8.20 -0.70 1.03
CA ALA A 281 7.61 -0.45 -0.28
C ALA A 281 6.71 -1.61 -0.72
N LEU A 282 7.12 -2.85 -0.45
CA LEU A 282 6.36 -4.05 -0.81
C LEU A 282 5.01 -4.13 -0.09
N HIS A 283 4.95 -3.70 1.17
CA HIS A 283 3.75 -3.88 1.98
C HIS A 283 2.74 -2.73 1.83
N ASN A 284 3.23 -1.51 1.62
CA ASN A 284 2.39 -0.31 1.69
C ASN A 284 2.00 0.25 0.32
N SER A 285 2.62 -0.21 -0.78
CA SER A 285 2.25 0.23 -2.13
C SER A 285 1.37 -0.79 -2.85
N SER A 286 0.34 -0.31 -3.55
CA SER A 286 -0.43 -1.16 -4.46
C SER A 286 0.36 -1.47 -5.72
N PHE A 287 0.15 -2.64 -6.32
CA PHE A 287 0.64 -2.98 -7.66
C PHE A 287 -0.06 -2.18 -8.78
N THR A 288 -1.17 -1.51 -8.44
CA THR A 288 -2.02 -0.79 -9.41
C THR A 288 -1.25 0.20 -10.29
N PRO A 289 -0.40 1.11 -9.78
CA PRO A 289 0.37 2.02 -10.63
C PRO A 289 1.25 1.33 -11.67
N PHE A 290 1.83 0.17 -11.31
CA PHE A 290 2.67 -0.59 -12.23
C PHE A 290 1.84 -1.15 -13.40
N VAL A 291 0.65 -1.68 -13.11
CA VAL A 291 -0.28 -2.17 -14.14
C VAL A 291 -0.82 -1.04 -15.01
N VAL A 292 -1.19 0.10 -14.42
CA VAL A 292 -1.65 1.29 -15.18
C VAL A 292 -0.60 1.73 -16.19
N ILE A 293 0.67 1.84 -15.77
CA ILE A 293 1.77 2.25 -16.66
C ILE A 293 2.12 1.17 -17.67
N PHE A 294 2.04 -0.10 -17.31
CA PHE A 294 2.16 -1.21 -18.26
C PHE A 294 1.12 -1.11 -19.39
N LEU A 295 -0.17 -0.93 -19.06
CA LEU A 295 -1.22 -0.82 -20.07
C LEU A 295 -1.07 0.45 -20.93
N HIS A 296 -0.75 1.59 -20.30
CA HIS A 296 -0.49 2.82 -21.02
C HIS A 296 0.70 2.68 -21.98
N SER A 297 1.81 2.05 -21.54
CA SER A 297 3.01 1.90 -22.37
C SER A 297 2.70 1.20 -23.70
N ILE A 298 1.83 0.19 -23.67
CA ILE A 298 1.40 -0.56 -24.85
C ILE A 298 0.41 0.26 -25.68
N ALA A 299 -0.66 0.73 -25.05
CA ALA A 299 -1.75 1.45 -25.73
C ALA A 299 -1.25 2.74 -26.43
N ALA A 300 -0.40 3.50 -25.75
CA ALA A 300 0.18 4.73 -26.25
C ALA A 300 1.49 4.54 -27.03
N SER A 301 2.01 3.31 -27.12
CA SER A 301 3.35 3.04 -27.68
C SER A 301 4.47 3.86 -27.01
N SER A 302 4.36 4.08 -25.70
CA SER A 302 5.23 4.98 -24.93
C SER A 302 6.48 4.24 -24.45
N LEU A 303 7.62 4.50 -25.11
CA LEU A 303 8.91 3.97 -24.69
C LEU A 303 9.38 4.56 -23.35
N GLU A 304 9.01 5.80 -23.04
CA GLU A 304 9.30 6.44 -21.76
C GLU A 304 8.66 5.68 -20.59
N ASP A 305 7.42 5.22 -20.76
CA ASP A 305 6.75 4.41 -19.74
C ASP A 305 7.36 3.02 -19.61
N VAL A 306 7.82 2.42 -20.72
CA VAL A 306 8.60 1.16 -20.67
C VAL A 306 9.88 1.36 -19.86
N GLU A 307 10.64 2.42 -20.14
CA GLU A 307 11.89 2.73 -19.42
C GLU A 307 11.63 2.98 -17.93
N LEU A 308 10.51 3.61 -17.58
CA LEU A 308 10.10 3.80 -16.19
C LEU A 308 9.84 2.45 -15.48
N LEU A 309 9.12 1.53 -16.12
CA LEU A 309 8.87 0.18 -15.58
C LEU A 309 10.18 -0.57 -15.34
N GLU A 310 11.13 -0.50 -16.29
CA GLU A 310 12.43 -1.18 -16.18
C GLU A 310 13.31 -0.62 -15.06
N GLN A 311 13.28 0.71 -14.87
CA GLN A 311 13.97 1.36 -13.76
C GLN A 311 13.40 0.88 -12.41
N VAL A 312 12.08 0.78 -12.28
CA VAL A 312 11.44 0.26 -11.06
C VAL A 312 11.81 -1.20 -10.83
N VAL A 313 11.76 -2.05 -11.86
CA VAL A 313 12.19 -3.46 -11.79
C VAL A 313 13.63 -3.59 -11.29
N THR A 314 14.52 -2.68 -11.71
CA THR A 314 15.92 -2.67 -11.26
C THR A 314 16.05 -2.42 -9.75
N THR A 315 15.13 -1.65 -9.15
CA THR A 315 15.10 -1.47 -7.69
C THR A 315 14.76 -2.77 -6.97
N PHE A 316 13.75 -3.50 -7.44
CA PHE A 316 13.35 -4.80 -6.87
C PHE A 316 14.41 -5.89 -7.08
N ARG A 317 15.16 -5.84 -8.19
CA ARG A 317 16.28 -6.77 -8.43
C ARG A 317 17.31 -6.74 -7.30
N SER A 318 17.56 -5.56 -6.73
CA SER A 318 18.51 -5.39 -5.62
C SER A 318 18.05 -6.07 -4.32
N ALA A 319 16.83 -6.58 -4.30
CA ALA A 319 16.11 -7.02 -3.13
C ALA A 319 15.65 -8.48 -3.19
N ARG A 320 15.89 -9.14 -4.32
CA ARG A 320 15.43 -10.51 -4.57
C ARG A 320 15.88 -11.52 -3.51
N ASP A 321 17.07 -11.30 -2.95
CA ASP A 321 17.69 -12.23 -2.01
C ASP A 321 17.27 -11.93 -0.54
N ILE A 322 16.36 -10.96 -0.33
CA ILE A 322 15.89 -10.55 1.02
C ILE A 322 14.80 -11.50 1.52
N ASN A 323 13.77 -11.75 0.73
CA ASN A 323 12.70 -12.71 1.04
C ASN A 323 12.01 -13.20 -0.24
N ILE A 324 11.28 -14.31 -0.13
CA ILE A 324 10.59 -14.97 -1.25
C ILE A 324 9.57 -14.04 -1.92
N GLY A 325 8.87 -13.20 -1.15
CA GLY A 325 7.91 -12.23 -1.68
C GLY A 325 8.56 -11.17 -2.57
N ALA A 326 9.75 -10.69 -2.19
CA ALA A 326 10.52 -9.74 -2.97
C ALA A 326 10.99 -10.32 -4.32
N GLU A 327 11.47 -11.57 -4.33
CA GLU A 327 11.82 -12.28 -5.57
C GLU A 327 10.60 -12.46 -6.48
N LYS A 328 9.46 -12.87 -5.91
CA LYS A 328 8.23 -13.04 -6.69
C LYS A 328 7.75 -11.73 -7.32
N LEU A 329 7.75 -10.63 -6.57
CA LEU A 329 7.39 -9.32 -7.12
C LEU A 329 8.35 -8.92 -8.24
N TYR A 330 9.66 -9.14 -8.06
CA TYR A 330 10.65 -8.89 -9.10
C TYR A 330 10.34 -9.69 -10.37
N GLN A 331 10.04 -10.99 -10.26
CA GLN A 331 9.72 -11.85 -11.41
C GLN A 331 8.47 -11.38 -12.16
N ILE A 332 7.40 -11.04 -11.42
CA ILE A 332 6.16 -10.48 -11.98
C ILE A 332 6.50 -9.18 -12.74
N CYS A 333 7.05 -8.18 -12.05
CA CYS A 333 7.32 -6.87 -12.65
C CYS A 333 8.27 -6.96 -13.85
N SER A 334 9.30 -7.82 -13.77
CA SER A 334 10.26 -8.07 -14.85
C SER A 334 9.58 -8.65 -16.10
N THR A 335 8.64 -9.59 -15.90
CA THR A 335 7.89 -10.21 -17.00
C THR A 335 7.01 -9.20 -17.71
N PHE A 336 6.24 -8.41 -16.95
CA PHE A 336 5.41 -7.31 -17.47
C PHE A 336 6.24 -6.27 -18.24
N SER A 337 7.35 -5.82 -17.66
CA SER A 337 8.23 -4.82 -18.28
C SER A 337 8.82 -5.32 -19.61
N ARG A 338 9.25 -6.60 -19.67
CA ARG A 338 9.77 -7.21 -20.89
C ARG A 338 8.68 -7.39 -21.95
N LEU A 339 7.46 -7.73 -21.54
CA LEU A 339 6.31 -7.83 -22.43
C LEU A 339 5.98 -6.46 -23.04
N ALA A 340 5.89 -5.41 -22.22
CA ALA A 340 5.65 -4.05 -22.68
C ALA A 340 6.68 -3.60 -23.72
N ARG A 341 7.98 -3.77 -23.45
CA ARG A 341 9.04 -3.42 -24.41
C ARG A 341 8.83 -4.09 -25.77
N ARG A 342 8.58 -5.40 -25.79
CA ARG A 342 8.36 -6.15 -27.03
C ARG A 342 7.13 -5.68 -27.79
N MET A 343 6.03 -5.38 -27.09
CA MET A 343 4.80 -4.91 -27.73
C MET A 343 4.98 -3.55 -28.38
N VAL A 344 5.65 -2.62 -27.67
CA VAL A 344 5.97 -1.28 -28.19
C VAL A 344 6.92 -1.38 -29.40
N GLU A 345 7.97 -2.21 -29.32
CA GLU A 345 8.94 -2.38 -30.41
C GLU A 345 8.35 -3.07 -31.64
N SER A 346 7.45 -4.05 -31.45
CA SER A 346 6.78 -4.78 -32.53
C SER A 346 5.59 -4.03 -33.14
N ARG A 347 5.23 -2.85 -32.59
CA ARG A 347 4.02 -2.08 -32.94
C ARG A 347 2.72 -2.88 -32.80
N ASN A 348 2.71 -3.85 -31.90
CA ASN A 348 1.51 -4.60 -31.57
C ASN A 348 0.84 -3.96 -30.34
N THR A 349 0.04 -2.93 -30.58
CA THR A 349 -0.39 -1.94 -29.57
C THR A 349 -1.86 -2.03 -29.22
N SER A 350 -2.55 -3.11 -29.60
CA SER A 350 -3.97 -3.30 -29.29
C SER A 350 -4.17 -3.75 -27.84
N VAL A 351 -4.38 -2.78 -26.96
CA VAL A 351 -4.93 -2.97 -25.62
C VAL A 351 -6.11 -2.02 -25.51
N GLY A 352 -7.33 -2.53 -25.61
CA GLY A 352 -8.56 -1.73 -25.54
C GLY A 352 -8.67 -0.64 -26.62
N MET A 353 -9.53 0.36 -26.37
CA MET A 353 -9.68 1.55 -27.22
C MET A 353 -8.94 2.73 -26.60
N TYR A 354 -7.82 3.12 -27.21
CA TYR A 354 -7.01 4.25 -26.77
C TYR A 354 -7.27 5.50 -27.62
N ASP A 355 -7.62 6.61 -26.98
CA ASP A 355 -7.75 7.93 -27.63
C ASP A 355 -6.51 8.78 -27.32
N GLN A 356 -5.70 9.00 -28.36
CA GLN A 356 -4.49 9.82 -28.29
C GLN A 356 -4.77 11.30 -28.01
N ASN A 357 -5.95 11.82 -28.34
CA ASN A 357 -6.22 13.25 -28.19
C ASN A 357 -6.42 13.64 -26.72
N ASN A 358 -7.03 12.75 -25.95
CA ASN A 358 -7.37 13.00 -24.56
C ASN A 358 -6.54 12.16 -23.57
N ASP A 359 -5.64 11.30 -24.08
CA ASP A 359 -4.85 10.35 -23.31
C ASP A 359 -5.75 9.51 -22.39
N THR A 360 -6.68 8.78 -23.02
CA THR A 360 -7.66 7.92 -22.33
C THR A 360 -7.68 6.52 -22.90
N LEU A 361 -7.70 5.52 -22.02
CA LEU A 361 -7.81 4.11 -22.39
C LEU A 361 -9.10 3.52 -21.85
N GLN A 362 -9.94 3.03 -22.76
CA GLN A 362 -11.08 2.17 -22.43
C GLN A 362 -10.68 0.72 -22.60
N VAL A 363 -10.52 0.03 -21.48
CA VAL A 363 -10.32 -1.42 -21.44
C VAL A 363 -11.69 -2.03 -21.76
N ALA A 364 -11.82 -2.81 -22.84
CA ALA A 364 -13.11 -3.33 -23.33
C ALA A 364 -13.90 -3.99 -22.18
N GLY A 365 -15.23 -3.81 -22.15
CA GLY A 365 -16.08 -4.04 -20.98
C GLY A 365 -16.38 -5.49 -20.66
N VAL A 366 -16.52 -5.75 -19.36
CA VAL A 366 -17.02 -6.98 -18.74
C VAL A 366 -18.51 -7.11 -19.06
N SER A 367 -18.94 -8.23 -19.65
CA SER A 367 -20.36 -8.61 -19.63
C SER A 367 -20.72 -9.01 -18.19
N GLU A 368 -21.87 -8.60 -17.65
CA GLU A 368 -22.34 -9.05 -16.32
C GLU A 368 -22.34 -10.58 -16.14
N ASN A 369 -22.25 -11.34 -17.24
CA ASN A 369 -22.25 -12.81 -17.26
C ASN A 369 -20.89 -13.47 -17.59
N ASP A 370 -19.89 -12.74 -18.10
CA ASP A 370 -18.60 -13.33 -18.53
C ASP A 370 -17.40 -12.45 -18.09
N PRO A 371 -16.53 -12.95 -17.18
CA PRO A 371 -15.30 -12.27 -16.80
C PRO A 371 -14.34 -12.15 -18.00
N LEU A 372 -13.68 -11.00 -18.15
CA LEU A 372 -12.66 -10.83 -19.20
C LEU A 372 -11.39 -11.60 -18.84
N THR A 373 -10.85 -12.33 -19.80
CA THR A 373 -9.49 -12.85 -19.73
C THR A 373 -8.53 -11.89 -20.43
N TRP A 374 -7.25 -11.88 -20.04
CA TRP A 374 -6.21 -11.09 -20.72
C TRP A 374 -6.13 -11.39 -22.23
N THR A 375 -6.38 -12.65 -22.60
CA THR A 375 -6.47 -13.10 -24.00
C THR A 375 -7.57 -12.38 -24.79
N ASP A 376 -8.69 -12.05 -24.16
CA ASP A 376 -9.80 -11.33 -24.82
C ASP A 376 -9.46 -9.87 -25.09
N MET A 377 -8.57 -9.27 -24.30
CA MET A 377 -8.05 -7.91 -24.52
C MET A 377 -7.08 -7.82 -25.70
N ALA A 378 -6.32 -8.89 -25.94
CA ALA A 378 -5.36 -8.96 -27.05
C ALA A 378 -6.04 -9.24 -28.40
N VAL A 379 -7.31 -9.69 -28.40
CA VAL A 379 -8.02 -10.14 -29.59
C VAL A 379 -9.35 -9.39 -29.71
N LEU A 380 -9.36 -8.18 -30.29
CA LEU A 380 -10.56 -7.51 -30.89
C LEU A 380 -10.16 -6.16 -31.53
N PRO A 381 -10.75 -5.75 -32.67
CA PRO A 381 -10.59 -6.31 -34.00
C PRO A 381 -9.71 -5.42 -34.90
N SER A 382 -8.57 -5.95 -35.34
CA SER A 382 -8.06 -5.63 -36.68
C SER A 382 -8.03 -6.93 -37.47
N GLU A 383 -8.69 -6.94 -38.63
CA GLU A 383 -8.71 -8.05 -39.58
C GLU A 383 -7.30 -8.37 -40.08
N GLN A 384 -6.50 -9.08 -39.27
CA GLN A 384 -5.27 -9.73 -39.67
C GLN A 384 -4.96 -10.81 -38.63
N GLN A 385 -5.43 -12.02 -38.91
CA GLN A 385 -4.95 -13.24 -38.27
C GLN A 385 -3.46 -13.41 -38.60
N ALA A 386 -2.59 -12.94 -37.71
CA ALA A 386 -1.20 -13.37 -37.67
C ALA A 386 -0.70 -13.38 -36.21
N GLY A 387 -0.70 -14.56 -35.59
CA GLY A 387 0.12 -14.87 -34.42
C GLY A 387 -0.49 -14.61 -33.05
N THR A 388 -1.65 -15.19 -32.73
CA THR A 388 -2.16 -15.26 -31.35
C THR A 388 -1.41 -16.28 -30.48
N ASP A 389 -0.68 -17.23 -31.09
CA ASP A 389 0.02 -18.32 -30.39
C ASP A 389 1.24 -17.88 -29.57
N GLY A 390 1.66 -16.61 -29.61
CA GLY A 390 2.87 -16.13 -28.92
C GLY A 390 2.65 -15.30 -27.65
N PHE A 391 1.41 -14.89 -27.34
CA PHE A 391 1.11 -13.90 -26.28
C PHE A 391 0.74 -14.53 -24.93
N ALA A 392 -0.08 -15.57 -24.94
CA ALA A 392 -0.43 -16.33 -23.74
C ALA A 392 0.77 -17.10 -23.17
N ASP A 393 1.74 -17.48 -24.02
CA ASP A 393 2.97 -18.16 -23.62
C ASP A 393 3.91 -17.31 -22.73
N PHE A 394 3.66 -16.00 -22.61
CA PHE A 394 4.58 -15.08 -21.91
C PHE A 394 4.22 -14.81 -20.45
N LEU A 395 2.95 -14.96 -20.09
CA LEU A 395 2.45 -14.79 -18.73
C LEU A 395 2.15 -16.17 -18.14
N THR A 396 2.47 -16.39 -16.87
CA THR A 396 1.99 -17.58 -16.17
C THR A 396 0.49 -17.46 -15.92
N ASP A 397 -0.19 -18.59 -15.70
CA ASP A 397 -1.62 -18.61 -15.35
C ASP A 397 -1.92 -17.66 -14.17
N ASP A 398 -1.05 -17.64 -13.15
CA ASP A 398 -1.14 -16.71 -12.02
C ASP A 398 -1.12 -15.23 -12.44
N MET A 399 -0.24 -14.83 -13.36
CA MET A 399 -0.14 -13.43 -13.81
C MET A 399 -1.35 -13.03 -14.65
N THR A 400 -1.87 -13.98 -15.43
CA THR A 400 -3.10 -13.80 -16.22
C THR A 400 -4.30 -13.57 -15.31
N ASN A 401 -4.42 -14.34 -14.22
CA ASN A 401 -5.47 -14.17 -13.21
C ASN A 401 -5.34 -12.83 -12.48
N ILE A 402 -4.12 -12.43 -12.08
CA ILE A 402 -3.87 -11.13 -11.46
C ILE A 402 -4.34 -9.98 -12.36
N LEU A 403 -4.08 -10.05 -13.67
CA LEU A 403 -4.55 -9.04 -14.61
C LEU A 403 -6.06 -9.09 -14.78
N ALA A 404 -6.64 -10.28 -14.89
CA ALA A 404 -8.09 -10.43 -15.03
C ALA A 404 -8.81 -9.81 -13.82
N ASP A 405 -8.41 -10.13 -12.59
CA ASP A 405 -8.99 -9.54 -11.38
C ASP A 405 -8.82 -8.03 -11.35
N TRP A 406 -7.62 -7.55 -11.68
CA TRP A 406 -7.32 -6.13 -11.75
C TRP A 406 -8.22 -5.42 -12.78
N ILE A 407 -8.38 -5.99 -13.98
CA ILE A 407 -9.21 -5.47 -15.08
C ILE A 407 -10.67 -5.41 -14.68
N ASN A 408 -11.17 -6.45 -14.00
CA ASN A 408 -12.55 -6.57 -13.55
C ASN A 408 -12.88 -5.64 -12.36
N GLY A 409 -12.01 -4.67 -12.06
CA GLY A 409 -12.23 -3.68 -11.02
C GLY A 409 -12.11 -4.26 -9.61
N GLN A 410 -11.64 -5.50 -9.45
CA GLN A 410 -11.33 -6.01 -8.12
C GLN A 410 -10.05 -5.34 -7.61
N PRO A 411 -9.98 -4.97 -6.32
CA PRO A 411 -8.72 -4.60 -5.69
C PRO A 411 -7.73 -5.78 -5.84
N PRO A 412 -6.50 -5.51 -6.32
CA PRO A 412 -5.65 -6.57 -6.86
C PRO A 412 -4.91 -7.34 -5.77
N ALA A 413 -5.59 -8.18 -4.99
CA ALA A 413 -4.94 -8.62 -3.75
C ALA A 413 -5.53 -9.77 -2.91
N SER A 414 -6.22 -10.77 -3.48
CA SER A 414 -6.03 -12.10 -2.89
C SER A 414 -4.75 -12.71 -3.46
N ASP A 415 -4.61 -12.78 -4.78
CA ASP A 415 -3.72 -13.78 -5.36
C ASP A 415 -2.26 -13.32 -5.51
N MET A 416 -1.96 -12.01 -5.55
CA MET A 416 -0.55 -11.59 -5.68
C MET A 416 0.27 -11.79 -4.40
N PHE A 417 -0.39 -11.80 -3.23
CA PHE A 417 0.25 -11.88 -1.91
C PHE A 417 -0.27 -13.02 -1.02
N ALA A 418 -1.47 -13.57 -1.29
CA ALA A 418 -2.04 -14.69 -0.53
C ALA A 418 -1.98 -16.04 -1.25
N MET A 419 -0.99 -16.25 -2.14
CA MET A 419 -0.74 -17.62 -2.63
C MET A 419 -0.22 -18.47 -1.49
N ASP A 420 -0.91 -19.59 -1.29
CA ASP A 420 -0.64 -20.62 -0.29
C ASP A 420 0.86 -20.96 -0.25
N PHE A 421 1.50 -20.67 0.89
CA PHE A 421 2.86 -21.13 1.14
C PHE A 421 2.75 -22.56 1.64
N GLY A 422 2.58 -23.50 0.69
CA GLY A 422 2.68 -24.92 0.97
C GLY A 422 3.93 -25.26 1.79
N GLU A 423 3.78 -26.24 2.68
CA GLU A 423 4.68 -26.67 3.77
C GLU A 423 6.18 -26.46 3.59
#